data_AF-A0A1H2EPM0-F1
#
_entry.id   AF-A0A1H2EPM0-F1
#
_cell.length_a   1.000
_cell.length_b   1.000
_cell.length_c   1.000
_cell.angle_alpha   90.00
_cell.angle_beta   90.00
_cell.angle_gamma   90.00
#
_symmetry.space_group_name_H-M   'P 1'
#
loop_
_entity.id
_entity.type
_entity.pdbx_description
1 polymer ?
#
loop_
_entity_poly.entity_id
_entity_poly.type
_entity_poly.pdbx_seq_one_letter_code
_entity_poly.pdbx_strand_id
1 'polypeptide(L)' 'MTVKRRRAPQPAAETLPLVLLTDVEDLGPRGAVVEVDLDRASELETASSARRATDLDLSIAGKRPAKPS' A
#
# COMPACT_ATOMS: atom_id res chain seq x y z
N MET A 1 -15.54 -38.19 -12.41
CA MET A 1 -15.92 -37.08 -11.52
C MET A 1 -14.67 -36.28 -11.19
N THR A 2 -14.50 -35.08 -11.75
CA THR A 2 -13.29 -34.27 -11.58
C THR A 2 -13.55 -33.22 -10.51
N VAL A 3 -12.96 -33.41 -9.33
CA VAL A 3 -13.06 -32.45 -8.22
C VAL A 3 -12.23 -31.23 -8.59
N LYS A 4 -12.89 -30.19 -9.12
CA LYS A 4 -12.31 -28.85 -9.28
C LYS A 4 -11.96 -28.34 -7.89
N ARG A 5 -10.69 -28.47 -7.49
CA ARG A 5 -10.15 -27.81 -6.30
C ARG A 5 -10.34 -26.31 -6.47
N ARG A 6 -11.37 -25.76 -5.82
CA ARG A 6 -11.52 -24.31 -5.69
C ARG A 6 -10.33 -23.84 -4.87
N ARG A 7 -9.35 -23.23 -5.55
CA ARG A 7 -8.28 -22.47 -4.88
C ARG A 7 -9.01 -21.36 -4.12
N ALA A 8 -9.04 -21.43 -2.80
CA ALA A 8 -9.51 -20.31 -1.99
C ALA A 8 -8.72 -19.06 -2.43
N PRO A 9 -9.34 -17.87 -2.53
CA PRO A 9 -8.57 -16.65 -2.70
C PRO A 9 -7.57 -16.62 -1.55
N GLN A 10 -6.27 -16.61 -1.87
CA GLN A 10 -5.27 -16.25 -0.87
C GLN A 10 -5.72 -14.92 -0.26
N PRO A 11 -5.65 -14.74 1.07
CA PRO A 11 -5.94 -13.43 1.65
C PRO A 11 -5.09 -12.42 0.86
N ALA A 12 -5.73 -11.42 0.26
CA ALA A 12 -5.01 -10.36 -0.39
C ALA A 12 -3.99 -9.87 0.64
N ALA A 13 -2.70 -9.89 0.30
CA ALA A 13 -1.67 -9.37 1.18
C ALA A 13 -2.14 -7.98 1.62
N GLU A 14 -2.27 -7.77 2.94
CA GLU A 14 -2.75 -6.48 3.44
C GLU A 14 -1.74 -5.43 2.99
N THR A 15 -2.20 -4.48 2.18
CA THR A 15 -1.37 -3.39 1.68
C THR A 15 -1.77 -2.09 2.36
N LEU A 16 -0.78 -1.27 2.71
CA LEU A 16 -0.98 0.07 3.26
C LEU A 16 -0.56 1.13 2.24
N PRO A 17 -1.38 2.18 2.06
CA PRO A 17 -0.98 3.32 1.27
C PRO A 17 -0.05 4.23 2.08
N LEU A 18 1.09 4.57 1.50
CA LEU A 18 2.10 5.45 2.09
C LEU A 18 2.41 6.62 1.18
N VAL A 19 2.77 7.75 1.78
CA VAL A 19 3.37 8.91 1.12
C VAL A 19 4.88 8.85 1.33
N LEU A 20 5.63 8.83 0.24
CA LEU A 20 7.10 8.87 0.29
C LEU A 20 7.58 10.24 0.76
N LEU A 21 8.47 10.27 1.76
CA LEU A 21 9.08 11.49 2.29
C LEU A 21 10.44 11.79 1.65
N THR A 22 11.04 10.80 1.03
CA THR A 22 12.26 10.86 0.22
C THR A 22 12.04 10.17 -1.11
N ASP A 23 12.98 10.32 -2.04
CA ASP A 23 13.01 9.47 -3.23
C ASP A 23 13.39 8.05 -2.78
N VAL A 24 12.63 7.06 -3.22
CA VAL A 24 12.89 5.66 -2.91
C VAL A 24 13.02 4.90 -4.21
N GLU A 25 14.19 4.31 -4.43
CA GLU A 25 14.46 3.45 -5.59
C GLU A 25 13.39 2.35 -5.64
N ASP A 26 12.86 2.07 -6.83
CA ASP A 26 11.75 1.15 -7.12
C ASP A 26 10.33 1.57 -6.71
N LEU A 27 10.15 2.55 -5.80
CA LEU A 27 8.82 3.03 -5.37
C LEU A 27 8.42 4.36 -5.98
N GLY A 28 9.39 5.23 -6.24
CA GLY A 28 9.17 6.51 -6.92
C GLY A 28 9.68 7.73 -6.14
N PRO A 29 9.33 8.93 -6.63
CA PRO A 29 9.83 10.18 -6.06
C PRO A 29 9.14 10.55 -4.76
N ARG A 30 9.78 11.45 -4.00
CA ARG A 30 9.19 12.10 -2.83
C ARG A 30 7.81 12.69 -3.16
N GLY A 31 6.84 12.44 -2.27
CA GLY A 31 5.46 12.88 -2.40
C GLY A 31 4.57 11.90 -3.16
N ALA A 32 5.13 10.85 -3.77
CA ALA A 32 4.33 9.81 -4.40
C ALA A 32 3.54 9.01 -3.35
N VAL A 33 2.31 8.62 -3.72
CA VAL A 33 1.46 7.75 -2.92
C VAL A 33 1.54 6.33 -3.48
N VAL A 34 2.15 5.43 -2.72
CA VAL A 34 2.37 4.02 -3.11
C VAL A 34 1.59 3.08 -2.20
N GLU A 35 1.16 1.94 -2.73
CA GLU A 35 0.57 0.86 -1.93
C GLU A 35 1.62 -0.24 -1.83
N VAL A 36 2.00 -0.57 -0.60
CA VAL A 36 3.02 -1.58 -0.29
C VAL A 36 2.47 -2.54 0.75
N ASP A 37 3.06 -3.73 0.89
CA ASP A 37 2.70 -4.65 1.96
C ASP A 37 3.03 -4.10 3.36
N LEU A 38 2.45 -4.70 4.40
CA LEU A 38 2.64 -4.26 5.79
C LEU A 38 4.11 -4.30 6.24
N ASP A 39 4.87 -5.31 5.82
CA ASP A 39 6.26 -5.49 6.21
C ASP A 39 7.12 -4.36 5.64
N ARG A 40 7.00 -4.10 4.34
CA ARG A 40 7.70 -2.99 3.69
C ARG A 40 7.23 -1.64 4.20
N ALA A 41 5.95 -1.50 4.52
CA ALA A 41 5.44 -0.29 5.13
C ALA A 41 6.11 0.00 6.47
N SER A 42 6.25 -1.01 7.33
CA SER A 42 6.91 -0.88 8.62
C SER A 42 8.39 -0.50 8.47
N GLU A 43 9.11 -1.09 7.51
CA GLU A 43 10.49 -0.73 7.21
C GLU A 43 10.63 0.75 6.79
N LEU A 44 9.77 1.22 5.90
CA LEU A 44 9.80 2.59 5.38
C LEU A 44 9.42 3.64 6.44
N GLU A 45 8.45 3.32 7.31
CA GLU A 45 8.11 4.15 8.47
C GLU A 45 9.27 4.22 9.46
N THR A 46 9.90 3.08 9.76
CA THR A 46 11.05 3.00 10.69
C THR A 46 12.25 3.79 10.16
N ALA A 47 12.50 3.72 8.86
CA ALA A 47 13.55 4.47 8.18
C ALA A 47 13.18 5.96 7.96
N SER A 48 12.02 6.42 8.41
CA SER A 48 11.50 7.78 8.18
C SER A 48 11.46 8.18 6.69
N SER A 49 11.38 7.19 5.80
CA SER A 49 11.37 7.37 4.34
C SER A 49 9.96 7.47 3.78
N ALA A 50 8.94 7.05 4.53
CA ALA A 50 7.54 7.22 4.19
C ALA A 50 6.68 7.44 5.43
N ARG A 51 5.45 7.94 5.24
CA ARG A 51 4.39 8.01 6.27
C ARG A 51 3.09 7.44 5.74
N ARG A 52 2.17 7.05 6.62
CA ARG A 52 0.81 6.67 6.19
C ARG A 52 0.15 7.77 5.39
N ALA A 53 -0.43 7.37 4.26
CA ALA A 53 -1.28 8.26 3.48
C ALA A 53 -2.55 8.56 4.25
N THR A 54 -2.87 9.84 4.39
CA THR A 54 -4.17 10.28 4.92
C THR A 54 -5.22 10.28 3.82
N ASP A 55 -6.50 10.39 4.19
CA ASP A 55 -7.59 10.53 3.22
C ASP A 55 -7.39 11.73 2.28
N LEU A 56 -6.76 12.81 2.76
CA LEU A 56 -6.43 13.96 1.94
C LEU A 56 -5.32 13.63 0.94
N ASP A 57 -4.27 12.93 1.36
CA ASP A 57 -3.17 12.51 0.46
C ASP A 57 -3.69 11.59 -0.65
N LEU A 58 -4.57 10.65 -0.28
CA LEU A 58 -5.24 9.75 -1.22
C LEU A 58 -6.11 10.54 -2.22
N SER A 59 -6.87 11.52 -1.72
CA SER A 59 -7.72 12.39 -2.56
C SER A 59 -6.90 13.23 -3.54
N ILE A 60 -5.77 13.79 -3.10
CA ILE A 60 -4.84 14.56 -3.95
C ILE A 60 -4.23 13.65 -5.03
N ALA A 61 -3.88 12.41 -4.68
CA ALA A 61 -3.36 11.41 -5.62
C ALA A 61 -4.44 10.80 -6.53
N GLY A 62 -5.71 11.22 -6.42
CA GLY A 62 -6.82 10.65 -7.17
C GLY A 62 -7.17 9.20 -6.78
N LYS A 63 -6.63 8.70 -5.67
CA LYS A 63 -6.93 7.37 -5.12
C LYS A 63 -8.16 7.48 -4.20
N ARG A 64 -9.09 6.53 -4.31
CA ARG A 64 -10.23 6.48 -3.39
C ARG A 64 -9.77 5.87 -2.07
N PRO A 65 -10.11 6.48 -0.91
CA PRO A 65 -9.89 5.82 0.37
C PRO A 65 -10.62 4.48 0.37
N ALA A 66 -9.94 3.43 0.82
CA ALA A 66 -10.56 2.13 1.03
C ALA A 66 -11.66 2.32 2.08
N LYS A 67 -12.92 2.41 1.62
CA LYS A 67 -14.07 2.54 2.51
C LYS A 67 -14.03 1.37 3.50
N PRO A 68 -14.08 1.60 4.82
CA PRO A 68 -14.39 0.53 5.74
C PRO A 68 -15.81 0.04 5.40
N SER A 69 -15.93 -1.24 5.06
CA SER A 69 -17.22 -1.91 4.85
C SER A 69 -17.81 -2.38 6.18
#